data_AF-A0A9E5EJ09-F1
#
_entry.id   AF-A0A9E5EJ09-F1
#
_cell.length_a   1.000
_cell.length_b   1.000
_cell.length_c   1.000
_cell.angle_alpha   90.00
_cell.angle_beta   90.00
_cell.angle_gamma   90.00
#
_symmetry.space_group_name_H-M   'P 1'
#
loop_
_entity.id
_entity.type
_entity.pdbx_description
1 polymer ?
#
loop_
_entity_poly.entity_id
_entity_poly.type
_entity_poly.pdbx_seq_one_letter_code
_entity_poly.pdbx_strand_id
1 'polypeptide(L)'
;MRNRWNILAFTVLGLVFVGMSVYLIVHPDRTGVVPNYRNASTHWWASQNIYVSGTHGFLYAPSFAVLFTPFNLIQPAVLGEIIWRLFGFGLFGWALWKLARVLNTQHGRLGITAPT
;
A
#
# COMPACT_ATOMS: atom_id res chain seq x y z
N MET A 1 4.39 28.36 -2.58
CA MET A 1 5.06 27.55 -1.52
C MET A 1 4.48 26.13 -1.37
N ARG A 2 3.16 25.91 -1.46
CA ARG A 2 2.48 24.60 -1.33
C ARG A 2 2.98 23.49 -2.29
N ASN A 3 3.48 23.84 -3.47
CA ASN A 3 3.94 22.83 -4.45
C ASN A 3 5.29 22.19 -4.06
N ARG A 4 6.21 22.92 -3.41
CA ARG A 4 7.54 22.40 -3.06
C ARG A 4 7.47 21.29 -2.00
N TRP A 5 6.58 21.44 -1.02
CA TRP A 5 6.34 20.42 0.01
C TRP A 5 5.68 19.16 -0.54
N ASN A 6 4.73 19.31 -1.47
CA ASN A 6 4.14 18.16 -2.14
C ASN A 6 5.18 17.40 -2.96
N ILE A 7 6.01 18.12 -3.73
CA ILE A 7 7.11 17.52 -4.49
C ILE A 7 8.03 16.76 -3.54
N LEU A 8 8.50 17.38 -2.45
CA LEU A 8 9.35 16.73 -1.47
C LEU A 8 8.69 15.46 -0.89
N ALA A 9 7.42 15.53 -0.49
CA ALA A 9 6.70 14.39 0.07
C ALA A 9 6.59 13.23 -0.93
N PHE A 10 6.21 13.51 -2.18
CA PHE A 10 6.13 12.49 -3.23
C PHE A 10 7.51 11.96 -3.64
N THR A 11 8.55 12.79 -3.61
CA THR A 11 9.93 12.36 -3.83
C THR A 11 10.38 11.41 -2.74
N VAL A 12 10.17 11.73 -1.46
CA VAL A 12 10.52 10.83 -0.34
C VAL A 12 9.74 9.52 -0.46
N LEU A 13 8.44 9.58 -0.70
CA LEU A 13 7.60 8.38 -0.85
C LEU A 13 8.06 7.51 -2.03
N GLY A 14 8.38 8.14 -3.16
CA GLY A 14 8.92 7.48 -4.35
C GLY A 14 10.29 6.83 -4.12
N LEU A 15 11.20 7.52 -3.41
CA LEU A 15 12.51 6.97 -3.06
C LEU A 15 12.40 5.74 -2.15
N VAL A 16 11.51 5.76 -1.17
CA VAL A 16 11.25 4.59 -0.31
C VAL A 16 10.70 3.43 -1.15
N PHE A 17 9.73 3.68 -2.03
CA PHE A 17 9.17 2.65 -2.92
C PHE A 17 10.25 2.03 -3.83
N VAL A 18 11.06 2.88 -4.47
CA VAL A 18 12.15 2.43 -5.35
C VAL A 18 13.19 1.64 -4.55
N GLY A 19 13.61 2.12 -3.39
CA GLY A 19 14.56 1.42 -2.52
C GLY A 19 14.05 0.04 -2.09
N MET A 20 12.78 -0.06 -1.68
CA MET A 20 12.16 -1.35 -1.35
C MET A 20 12.06 -2.28 -2.56
N SER A 21 11.73 -1.74 -3.74
CA SER A 21 11.61 -2.53 -4.98
C SER A 21 12.96 -3.09 -5.41
N VAL A 22 14.02 -2.27 -5.36
CA VAL A 22 15.39 -2.70 -5.64
C VAL A 22 15.83 -3.76 -4.62
N TYR A 23 15.59 -3.52 -3.33
CA TYR A 23 15.92 -4.49 -2.29
C TYR A 23 15.26 -5.85 -2.52
N LEU A 24 13.98 -5.86 -2.92
CA LEU A 24 13.22 -7.07 -3.22
C LEU A 24 13.76 -7.82 -4.45
N ILE A 25 14.16 -7.10 -5.49
CA ILE A 25 14.75 -7.70 -6.71
C ILE A 25 16.09 -8.37 -6.37
N VAL A 26 16.90 -7.77 -5.50
CA VAL A 26 18.20 -8.31 -5.08
C VAL A 26 18.05 -9.45 -4.06
N HIS A 27 17.02 -9.40 -3.20
CA HIS A 27 16.76 -10.38 -2.14
C HIS A 27 15.32 -10.91 -2.22
N PRO A 28 14.99 -11.72 -3.25
CA PRO A 28 13.63 -12.18 -3.52
C PRO A 28 13.05 -13.12 -2.45
N ASP A 29 13.87 -13.61 -1.53
CA ASP A 29 13.47 -14.38 -0.35
C ASP A 29 12.99 -13.50 0.82
N ARG A 30 13.30 -12.19 0.80
CA ARG A 30 13.02 -11.24 1.90
C ARG A 30 11.76 -10.42 1.66
N THR A 31 10.64 -11.12 1.46
CA THR A 31 9.33 -10.58 1.06
C THR A 31 8.43 -10.13 2.22
N GLY A 32 8.86 -10.36 3.47
CA GLY A 32 8.10 -10.00 4.67
C GLY A 32 6.82 -10.82 4.82
N VAL A 33 5.66 -10.17 4.79
CA VAL A 33 4.34 -10.80 5.02
C VAL A 33 3.64 -11.25 3.73
N VAL A 34 4.16 -10.90 2.56
CA VAL A 34 3.54 -11.21 1.25
C VAL A 34 3.33 -12.70 0.99
N PRO A 35 4.21 -13.63 1.44
CA PRO A 35 3.95 -15.06 1.33
C PRO A 35 2.64 -15.50 1.99
N ASN A 36 2.26 -14.88 3.12
CA ASN A 36 0.99 -15.18 3.78
C ASN A 36 -0.21 -14.77 2.91
N TYR A 37 -0.11 -13.63 2.21
CA TYR A 37 -1.16 -13.14 1.32
C TYR A 37 -1.30 -14.03 0.08
N ARG A 38 -0.17 -14.49 -0.47
CA ARG A 38 -0.14 -15.46 -1.58
C ARG A 38 -0.80 -16.77 -1.17
N ASN A 39 -0.39 -17.34 -0.04
CA ASN A 39 -0.95 -18.60 0.49
C ASN A 39 -2.46 -18.46 0.74
N ALA A 40 -2.90 -17.38 1.41
CA ALA A 40 -4.31 -17.16 1.67
C ALA A 40 -5.13 -17.00 0.37
N SER A 41 -4.60 -16.30 -0.63
CA SER A 41 -5.29 -16.15 -1.92
C SER A 41 -5.38 -17.48 -2.67
N THR A 42 -4.30 -18.25 -2.72
CA THR A 42 -4.29 -19.58 -3.33
C THR A 42 -5.25 -20.54 -2.61
N HIS A 43 -5.19 -20.58 -1.28
CA HIS A 43 -6.06 -21.44 -0.46
C HIS A 43 -7.53 -21.05 -0.58
N TRP A 44 -7.84 -19.75 -0.64
CA TRP A 44 -9.21 -19.27 -0.84
C TRP A 44 -9.84 -19.88 -2.09
N TRP A 45 -9.15 -19.77 -3.24
CA TRP A 45 -9.66 -20.33 -4.50
C TRP A 45 -9.60 -21.86 -4.56
N ALA A 46 -8.75 -22.49 -3.75
CA ALA A 46 -8.70 -23.94 -3.58
C ALA A 46 -9.71 -24.48 -2.54
N SER A 47 -10.54 -23.61 -1.94
CA SER A 47 -11.44 -23.98 -0.83
C SER A 47 -10.70 -24.64 0.35
N GLN A 48 -9.46 -24.22 0.61
CA GLN A 48 -8.62 -24.66 1.72
C GLN A 48 -8.62 -23.64 2.85
N ASN A 49 -8.25 -24.08 4.06
CA ASN A 49 -8.15 -23.18 5.21
C ASN A 49 -7.07 -22.11 4.97
N ILE A 50 -7.47 -20.84 5.04
CA ILE A 50 -6.58 -19.67 4.84
C ILE A 50 -5.83 -19.25 6.11
N TYR A 51 -6.24 -19.72 7.29
CA TYR A 51 -5.58 -19.46 8.58
C TYR A 51 -5.04 -20.77 9.13
N VAL A 52 -3.73 -20.98 9.03
CA VAL A 52 -3.09 -22.20 9.52
C VAL A 52 -3.08 -22.17 11.05
N SER A 53 -3.37 -23.31 11.68
CA SER A 53 -3.32 -23.46 13.14
C SER A 53 -1.93 -23.10 13.69
N GLY A 54 -1.86 -22.24 14.72
CA GLY A 54 -0.61 -21.76 15.33
C GLY A 54 -0.62 -20.25 15.57
N THR A 55 0.54 -19.59 15.48
CA THR A 55 0.71 -18.14 15.61
C THR A 55 0.16 -17.31 14.43
N HIS A 56 -0.34 -17.98 13.38
CA HIS A 56 -0.91 -17.37 12.18
C HIS A 56 -2.41 -17.69 12.05
N GLY A 57 -3.15 -17.54 13.16
CA GLY A 57 -4.61 -17.59 13.19
C GLY A 57 -5.26 -16.47 12.39
N PHE A 58 -6.31 -15.83 12.91
CA PHE A 58 -6.98 -14.74 12.18
C PHE A 58 -6.07 -13.50 12.06
N LEU A 59 -5.56 -13.22 10.85
CA LEU A 59 -4.70 -12.07 10.56
C LEU A 59 -5.44 -10.87 9.94
N TYR A 60 -6.50 -11.14 9.17
CA TYR A 60 -7.28 -10.15 8.41
C TYR A 60 -8.59 -10.77 7.94
N ALA A 61 -9.57 -9.96 7.53
CA ALA A 61 -10.83 -10.47 7.00
C ALA A 61 -10.64 -11.30 5.70
N PRO A 62 -11.41 -12.36 5.46
CA PRO A 62 -11.24 -13.24 4.30
C PRO A 62 -11.35 -12.53 2.95
N SER A 63 -12.11 -11.43 2.87
CA SER A 63 -12.22 -10.59 1.66
C SER A 63 -10.87 -10.07 1.16
N PHE A 64 -9.87 -9.97 2.05
CA PHE A 64 -8.51 -9.61 1.66
C PHE A 64 -7.88 -10.61 0.70
N ALA A 65 -8.12 -11.92 0.86
CA ALA A 65 -7.60 -12.94 -0.05
C ALA A 65 -8.13 -12.73 -1.48
N VAL A 66 -9.40 -12.34 -1.60
CA VAL A 66 -10.00 -11.98 -2.89
C VAL A 66 -9.37 -10.70 -3.44
N LEU A 67 -9.21 -9.66 -2.62
CA LEU A 67 -8.59 -8.40 -3.03
C LEU A 67 -7.15 -8.58 -3.53
N PHE A 68 -6.36 -9.44 -2.89
CA PHE A 68 -4.96 -9.69 -3.26
C PHE A 68 -4.82 -10.60 -4.49
N THR A 69 -5.87 -11.31 -4.90
CA THR A 69 -5.84 -12.30 -5.98
C THR A 69 -5.24 -11.78 -7.29
N PRO A 70 -5.62 -10.60 -7.82
CA PRO A 70 -5.05 -10.10 -9.07
C PRO A 70 -3.52 -9.96 -9.00
N PHE A 71 -2.97 -9.58 -7.85
CA PHE A 71 -1.53 -9.43 -7.64
C PHE A 71 -0.83 -10.79 -7.46
N ASN A 72 -1.53 -11.78 -6.88
CA ASN A 72 -1.01 -13.14 -6.74
C ASN A 72 -0.76 -13.81 -8.12
N LEU A 73 -1.63 -13.52 -9.09
CA LEU A 73 -1.58 -14.08 -10.46
C LEU A 73 -0.43 -13.53 -11.30
N ILE A 74 0.19 -12.41 -10.92
CA ILE A 74 1.29 -11.78 -11.68
C ILE A 74 2.58 -12.56 -11.48
N GLN A 75 3.23 -12.91 -12.60
CA GLN A 75 4.53 -13.60 -12.64
C GLN A 75 5.60 -12.75 -13.34
N PRO A 76 6.87 -12.79 -12.88
CA PRO A 76 7.34 -13.52 -11.70
C PRO A 76 6.78 -12.92 -10.39
N ALA A 77 6.73 -13.72 -9.34
CA ALA A 77 6.10 -13.35 -8.06
C ALA A 77 6.58 -12.01 -7.48
N VAL A 78 7.86 -11.67 -7.72
CA VAL A 78 8.47 -10.39 -7.32
C VAL A 78 7.74 -9.20 -7.96
N LEU A 79 7.31 -9.29 -9.23
CA LEU A 79 6.55 -8.22 -9.88
C LEU A 79 5.17 -8.03 -9.25
N GLY A 80 4.48 -9.14 -8.93
CA GLY A 80 3.19 -9.06 -8.24
C GLY A 80 3.29 -8.35 -6.89
N GLU A 81 4.39 -8.60 -6.16
CA GLU A 81 4.67 -7.90 -4.91
C GLU A 81 4.99 -6.41 -5.10
N ILE A 82 5.81 -6.06 -6.10
CA ILE A 82 6.12 -4.66 -6.41
C ILE A 82 4.84 -3.90 -6.77
N ILE A 83 3.97 -4.50 -7.59
CA ILE A 83 2.71 -3.88 -8.00
C ILE A 83 1.74 -3.77 -6.81
N TRP A 84 1.70 -4.76 -5.92
CA TRP A 84 0.94 -4.67 -4.67
C TRP A 84 1.41 -3.52 -3.79
N ARG A 85 2.73 -3.35 -3.63
CA ARG A 85 3.31 -2.22 -2.89
C ARG A 85 3.03 -0.89 -3.57
N LEU A 86 3.13 -0.83 -4.90
CA LEU A 86 2.80 0.37 -5.68
C LEU A 86 1.34 0.78 -5.48
N PHE A 87 0.41 -0.19 -5.48
CA PHE A 87 -1.00 0.06 -5.18
C PHE A 87 -1.18 0.66 -3.79
N GLY A 88 -0.53 0.10 -2.75
CA GLY A 88 -0.58 0.63 -1.40
C GLY A 88 0.02 2.04 -1.26
N PHE A 89 1.21 2.26 -1.80
CA PHE A 89 1.89 3.57 -1.79
C PHE A 89 1.09 4.62 -2.56
N GLY A 90 0.55 4.24 -3.72
CA GLY A 90 -0.29 5.11 -4.55
C GLY A 90 -1.58 5.51 -3.84
N LEU A 91 -2.28 4.55 -3.23
CA LEU A 91 -3.50 4.81 -2.46
C LEU A 91 -3.23 5.72 -1.26
N PHE A 92 -2.14 5.48 -0.53
CA PHE A 92 -1.71 6.31 0.59
C PHE A 92 -1.39 7.75 0.14
N GLY A 93 -0.55 7.91 -0.88
CA GLY A 93 -0.19 9.23 -1.42
C GLY A 93 -1.41 9.99 -1.95
N TRP A 94 -2.32 9.30 -2.64
CA TRP A 94 -3.57 9.89 -3.11
C TRP A 94 -4.48 10.33 -1.96
N ALA A 95 -4.64 9.50 -0.93
CA ALA A 95 -5.44 9.83 0.24
C ALA A 95 -4.90 11.06 0.99
N LEU A 96 -3.59 11.12 1.22
CA LEU A 96 -2.94 12.28 1.84
C LEU A 96 -3.13 13.55 1.01
N TRP A 97 -2.94 13.46 -0.30
CA TRP A 97 -3.13 14.60 -1.19
C TRP A 97 -4.59 15.08 -1.20
N LYS A 98 -5.56 14.16 -1.23
CA LYS A 98 -6.98 14.48 -1.16
C LYS A 98 -7.33 15.14 0.17
N LEU A 99 -6.85 14.58 1.29
CA LEU A 99 -7.05 15.13 2.63
C LEU A 99 -6.44 16.54 2.75
N ALA A 100 -5.20 16.72 2.30
CA ALA A 100 -4.54 18.02 2.29
C ALA A 100 -5.35 19.05 1.49
N ARG A 101 -5.91 18.67 0.34
CA ARG A 101 -6.80 19.57 -0.44
C ARG A 101 -8.04 19.97 0.36
N VAL A 102 -8.73 19.00 0.96
CA VAL A 102 -9.93 19.27 1.78
C VAL A 102 -9.61 20.23 2.93
N LEU A 103 -8.54 19.97 3.68
CA LEU A 103 -8.14 20.81 4.81
C LEU A 103 -7.72 22.22 4.38
N ASN A 104 -7.04 22.35 3.24
CA ASN A 104 -6.69 23.65 2.66
C ASN A 104 -7.93 24.45 2.20
N THR A 105 -8.95 23.78 1.67
CA THR A 105 -10.21 24.43 1.28
C THR A 105 -11.00 24.92 2.50
N GLN A 106 -11.00 24.16 3.60
CA GLN A 106 -11.70 24.55 4.84
C GLN A 106 -11.05 25.76 5.53
N HIS A 107 -9.72 25.87 5.55
CA HIS A 107 -9.03 27.06 6.05
C HIS A 107 -9.43 28.34 5.28
N GLY A 108 -9.68 28.24 3.98
CA GLY A 108 -10.16 29.37 3.17
C GLY A 108 -11.62 29.74 3.42
N ARG A 109 -12.44 28.83 3.96
CA ARG A 109 -13.86 29.07 4.29
C ARG A 109 -14.07 29.63 5.69
N LEU A 110 -13.16 29.38 6.62
CA LEU A 110 -13.26 29.86 8.00
C LEU A 110 -12.88 31.33 8.17
N GLY A 111 -12.51 32.04 7.09
CA GLY A 111 -12.46 33.51 7.08
C GLY A 111 -11.82 34.13 8.31
N ILE A 112 -10.69 33.59 8.79
CA ILE A 112 -9.88 34.30 9.78
C ILE A 112 -9.09 35.35 8.99
N THR A 113 -9.80 36.37 8.50
CA THR A 113 -9.17 37.65 8.20
C THR A 113 -8.67 38.19 9.53
N ALA A 114 -7.36 38.34 9.68
CA ALA A 114 -6.77 38.98 10.84
C ALA A 114 -7.44 40.35 11.06
N PRO A 115 -7.74 40.77 12.31
CA PRO A 115 -8.19 42.12 12.56
C PRO A 115 -7.07 43.08 12.17
N THR A 116 -7.40 44.02 11.28
CA THR A 116 -6.57 45.15 10.84
C THR A 116 -6.20 46.06 11.99
#